data_AF-D5BYN6-F1
#
_entry.id   AF-D5BYN6-F1
#
_cell.length_a   1.000
_cell.length_b   1.000
_cell.length_c   1.000
_cell.angle_alpha   90.00
_cell.angle_beta   90.00
_cell.angle_gamma   90.00
#
_symmetry.space_group_name_H-M   'P 1'
#
loop_
_entity.id
_entity.type
_entity.pdbx_description
1 polymer ?
#
loop_
_entity_poly.entity_id
_entity_poly.type
_entity_poly.pdbx_seq_one_letter_code
_entity_poly.pdbx_strand_id
1 'polypeptide(L)' 'MNAENPLSPRGEGLRKALRWLLEEGEITGKTIEQASRQYNLSPLEEDFLIRKFLQKRKPQD' A
#
# COMPACT_ATOMS: atom_id res chain seq x y z
N MET A 1 -18.47 -4.58 20.45
CA MET A 1 -19.34 -4.96 19.30
C MET A 1 -18.59 -4.59 18.03
N ASN A 2 -18.16 -5.61 17.28
CA ASN A 2 -17.33 -5.48 16.09
C ASN A 2 -18.11 -4.81 14.96
N ALA A 3 -17.79 -3.54 14.65
CA ALA A 3 -18.33 -2.84 13.49
C ALA A 3 -17.55 -3.23 12.23
N GLU A 4 -17.62 -4.52 11.87
CA GLU A 4 -17.06 -5.01 10.63
C GLU A 4 -18.11 -4.83 9.54
N ASN A 5 -18.09 -3.68 8.90
CA ASN A 5 -18.93 -3.37 7.74
C ASN A 5 -18.60 -4.35 6.59
N PRO A 6 -19.48 -5.30 6.23
CA PRO A 6 -19.17 -6.36 5.28
C PRO A 6 -19.25 -5.92 3.81
N LEU A 7 -19.43 -4.62 3.53
CA LEU A 7 -19.71 -4.08 2.20
C LEU A 7 -18.70 -3.03 1.69
N SER A 8 -17.72 -2.62 2.50
CA SER A 8 -16.46 -2.11 1.92
C SER A 8 -15.57 -3.32 1.71
N PRO A 9 -15.20 -3.70 0.47
CA PRO A 9 -14.28 -4.80 0.30
C PRO A 9 -12.99 -4.42 1.02
N ARG A 10 -12.70 -5.07 2.16
CA ARG A 10 -11.51 -4.78 2.98
C ARG A 10 -10.30 -4.71 2.04
N GLY A 11 -9.59 -3.58 2.08
CA GLY A 11 -8.45 -3.32 1.21
C GLY A 11 -8.76 -2.70 -0.17
N GLU A 12 -9.94 -2.08 -0.37
CA GLU A 12 -10.20 -1.32 -1.61
C GLU A 12 -9.21 -0.15 -1.79
N GLY A 13 -8.89 0.55 -0.70
CA GLY A 13 -7.87 1.60 -0.68
C GLY A 13 -6.51 1.06 -1.13
N LEU A 14 -6.09 -0.08 -0.58
CA LEU A 14 -4.85 -0.74 -0.97
C LEU A 14 -4.83 -1.12 -2.46
N ARG A 15 -5.92 -1.66 -3.01
CA ARG A 15 -5.96 -2.02 -4.44
C ARG A 15 -5.87 -0.79 -5.34
N LYS A 16 -6.54 0.31 -4.99
CA LYS A 16 -6.48 1.56 -5.74
C LYS A 16 -5.08 2.17 -5.67
N ALA A 17 -4.49 2.22 -4.47
CA ALA A 17 -3.11 2.64 -4.27
C ALA A 17 -2.12 1.79 -5.09
N LEU A 18 -2.29 0.47 -5.08
CA LEU A 18 -1.42 -0.44 -5.83
C LEU A 18 -1.52 -0.21 -7.34
N ARG A 19 -2.74 -0.02 -7.86
CA ARG A 19 -2.93 0.30 -9.28
C ARG A 19 -2.25 1.62 -9.64
N TRP A 20 -2.47 2.66 -8.86
CA TRP A 20 -1.86 3.97 -9.09
C TRP A 20 -0.32 3.91 -9.04
N LEU A 21 0.25 3.18 -8.07
CA LEU A 21 1.69 2.96 -7.96
C LEU A 21 2.28 2.23 -9.18
N LEU A 22 1.54 1.27 -9.75
CA LEU A 22 1.96 0.58 -10.97
C LEU A 22 1.86 1.46 -12.22
N GLU A 23 0.95 2.43 -12.24
CA GLU A 23 0.80 3.42 -13.32
C GLU A 23 1.91 4.49 -13.29
N GLU A 24 2.35 4.93 -12.10
CA GLU A 24 3.47 5.89 -11.96
C GLU A 24 4.82 5.34 -12.45
N GLY A 25 4.96 4.01 -12.51
CA GLY A 25 6.17 3.33 -13.00
C GLY A 25 7.34 3.32 -12.01
N GLU A 26 7.62 4.43 -11.32
CA GLU A 26 8.65 4.52 -10.28
C GLU A 26 8.06 4.52 -8.86
N ILE A 27 8.12 3.36 -8.22
CA ILE A 27 7.65 3.18 -6.84
C ILE A 27 8.78 3.50 -5.86
N THR A 28 8.71 4.67 -5.24
CA THR A 28 9.63 5.12 -4.18
C THR A 28 8.89 5.27 -2.85
N GLY A 29 9.63 5.48 -1.76
CA GLY A 29 9.02 5.75 -0.44
C GLY A 29 8.09 6.96 -0.47
N LYS A 30 8.43 8.00 -1.24
CA LYS A 30 7.57 9.19 -1.40
C LYS A 30 6.28 8.86 -2.15
N THR A 31 6.37 8.05 -3.20
CA THR A 31 5.20 7.61 -3.99
C THR A 31 4.26 6.78 -3.11
N ILE A 32 4.81 5.89 -2.28
CA ILE A 32 4.02 5.07 -1.34
C ILE A 32 3.35 5.94 -0.26
N GLU A 33 4.07 6.90 0.33
CA GLU A 33 3.51 7.84 1.30
C GLU A 33 2.37 8.68 0.69
N GLN A 34 2.55 9.14 -0.56
CA GLN A 34 1.51 9.85 -1.30
C GLN A 34 0.27 8.99 -1.53
N ALA A 35 0.46 7.73 -1.96
CA ALA A 35 -0.64 6.79 -2.12
C ALA A 35 -1.34 6.48 -0.78
N SER A 36 -0.57 6.39 0.31
CA SER A 36 -1.09 6.20 1.67
C SER A 36 -2.06 7.31 2.06
N ARG A 37 -1.67 8.58 1.85
CA ARG A 37 -2.51 9.75 2.13
C ARG A 37 -3.71 9.85 1.19
N GLN A 38 -3.51 9.60 -0.10
CA GLN A 38 -4.55 9.77 -1.13
C GLN A 38 -5.65 8.71 -1.02
N TYR A 39 -5.29 7.46 -0.69
CA TYR A 39 -6.22 6.35 -0.59
C TYR A 39 -6.58 5.97 0.86
N ASN A 40 -6.16 6.82 1.82
CA ASN A 40 -6.41 6.65 3.25
C ASN A 40 -6.01 5.26 3.76
N LEU A 41 -4.80 4.83 3.39
CA LEU A 41 -4.24 3.56 3.82
C LEU A 41 -3.95 3.59 5.33
N SER A 42 -4.10 2.44 5.97
CA SER A 42 -3.62 2.24 7.32
C SER A 42 -2.08 2.15 7.35
N PRO A 43 -1.44 2.47 8.49
CA PRO A 43 0.00 2.29 8.65
C PRO A 43 0.48 0.88 8.30
N LEU A 44 -0.35 -0.14 8.54
CA LEU A 44 -0.06 -1.53 8.19
C LEU A 44 0.02 -1.76 6.67
N GLU A 45 -0.89 -1.13 5.92
CA GLU A 45 -0.94 -1.21 4.46
C GLU A 45 0.24 -0.46 3.83
N GLU A 46 0.63 0.69 4.39
CA GLU A 46 1.81 1.43 3.96
C GLU A 46 3.11 0.62 4.19
N ASP A 47 3.28 0.03 5.38
CA ASP A 47 4.42 -0.82 5.70
C ASP A 47 4.49 -2.04 4.76
N PHE A 48 3.33 -2.61 4.40
CA PHE A 48 3.23 -3.68 3.42
C PHE A 48 3.74 -3.22 2.04
N LEU A 49 3.34 -2.04 1.57
CA LEU A 49 3.81 -1.49 0.29
C LEU A 49 5.32 -1.24 0.30
N ILE A 50 5.84 -0.65 1.38
CA ILE A 50 7.29 -0.41 1.55
C ILE A 50 8.05 -1.74 1.47
N ARG A 51 7.60 -2.76 2.21
CA ARG A 51 8.21 -4.10 2.17
C ARG A 51 8.09 -4.75 0.81
N LYS A 52 6.96 -4.59 0.12
CA LYS A 52 6.72 -5.25 -1.16
C LYS A 52 7.55 -4.65 -2.30
N PHE A 53 7.69 -3.34 -2.33
CA PHE A 53 8.30 -2.62 -3.45
C PHE A 53 9.72 -2.13 -3.17
N LEU A 54 10.00 -1.67 -1.94
CA LEU A 54 11.31 -1.08 -1.60
C LEU A 54 12.25 -2.07 -0.92
N GLN A 55 11.72 -3.11 -0.27
CA GLN A 55 12.55 -4.18 0.27
C GLN A 55 12.94 -5.13 -0.88
N LYS A 56 13.83 -4.66 -1.75
CA LYS A 56 14.60 -5.55 -2.61
C LYS A 56 15.30 -6.55 -1.69
N ARG A 57 14.99 -7.84 -1.86
CA ARG A 57 15.67 -8.93 -1.14
C ARG A 57 17.15 -8.57 -1.04
N LYS A 58 17.65 -8.32 0.18
CA LYS A 58 19.08 -8.50 0.41
C LYS A 58 19.35 -9.95 -0.04
N PRO A 59 20.29 -10.20 -0.96
CA PRO A 59 20.89 -11.52 -1.02
C PRO A 59 21.38 -11.75 0.41
N GLN A 60 20.84 -12.77 1.08
CA GLN A 60 21.51 -13.30 2.24
C GLN A 60 22.81 -13.89 1.69
N ASP A 61 23.89 -13.16 1.87
CA ASP A 61 25.27 -13.65 1.77
C ASP A 61 25.56 -14.53 2.98
#